data_AF-A0AAW2NR25-F1
#
_entry.id   AF-A0AAW2NR25-F1
#
_cell.length_a   1.000
_cell.length_b   1.000
_cell.length_c   1.000
_cell.angle_alpha   90.00
_cell.angle_beta   90.00
_cell.angle_gamma   90.00
#
_symmetry.space_group_name_H-M   'P 1'
#
loop_
_entity.id
_entity.type
_entity.pdbx_description
1 polymer ?
#
loop_
_entity_poly.entity_id
_entity_poly.type
_entity_poly.pdbx_seq_one_letter_code
_entity_poly.pdbx_strand_id
1 'polypeptide(L)'
;MRAGLSTIQQTLTPEAASVLNQSIAEASRRNHGQTTPLHVAATLLGSPSGFLRQACIRSHPNSSHPLQCRALELCFSVALERLPTAQNMGSPGSEPPISNALMAALKRAQAHQRRGCPEQQQQPLLAVKVELDQLIISILDDPSVSRVMREASFSSPAVKAAIEQSLNSSSSHGHHQHHVAGGNVNFGGIAPRMLSNPGQLATPLMQNPSPISLANRNVYLNPRLQQGTTIGMGNHRGDEVKKVLEIMMRSKKRNPVLVGDSEPEAVVKELLRKIENKELGSDGILKNAQIISVEKGHLSDKTQIPAKIKELGGMIE
;
A
#
# COMPACT_ATOMS: atom_id res chain seq x y z
N MET A 1 -24.91 21.41 -17.38
CA MET A 1 -24.21 20.86 -16.18
C MET A 1 -22.67 21.01 -16.21
N ARG A 2 -22.05 21.69 -17.19
CA ARG A 2 -20.58 21.82 -17.29
C ARG A 2 -19.96 22.77 -16.26
N ALA A 3 -20.68 23.82 -15.86
CA ALA A 3 -20.17 24.84 -14.92
C ALA A 3 -19.85 24.31 -13.50
N GLY A 4 -20.53 23.25 -13.05
CA GLY A 4 -20.26 22.67 -11.72
C GLY A 4 -18.93 21.92 -11.65
N LEU A 5 -18.51 21.29 -12.75
CA LEU A 5 -17.27 20.49 -12.80
C LEU A 5 -16.03 21.39 -12.73
N SER A 6 -16.04 22.49 -13.49
CA SER A 6 -14.95 23.47 -13.48
C SER A 6 -14.76 24.11 -12.10
N THR A 7 -15.85 24.43 -11.39
CA THR A 7 -15.76 24.97 -10.02
C THR A 7 -15.24 23.92 -9.03
N ILE A 8 -15.63 22.66 -9.18
CA ILE A 8 -15.11 21.59 -8.32
C ILE A 8 -13.62 21.37 -8.56
N GLN A 9 -13.18 21.33 -9.82
CA GLN A 9 -11.75 21.18 -10.15
C GLN A 9 -10.89 22.32 -9.59
N GLN A 10 -11.41 23.55 -9.54
CA GLN A 10 -10.72 24.68 -8.91
C GLN A 10 -10.51 24.52 -7.40
N THR A 11 -11.27 23.65 -6.74
CA THR A 11 -11.12 23.34 -5.31
C THR A 11 -10.27 22.10 -5.03
N LEU A 12 -9.75 21.42 -6.05
CA LEU A 12 -8.95 20.19 -5.90
C LEU A 12 -7.45 20.48 -6.04
N THR A 13 -6.59 19.63 -5.43
CA THR A 13 -5.15 19.65 -5.73
C THR A 13 -4.90 19.34 -7.20
N PRO A 14 -3.77 19.77 -7.80
CA PRO A 14 -3.52 19.48 -9.20
C PRO A 14 -3.40 17.97 -9.42
N GLU A 15 -2.89 17.26 -8.41
CA GLU A 15 -2.84 15.80 -8.34
C GLU A 15 -4.24 15.17 -8.28
N ALA A 16 -5.12 15.64 -7.38
CA ALA A 16 -6.50 15.15 -7.30
C ALA A 16 -7.30 15.44 -8.57
N ALA A 17 -7.11 16.62 -9.17
CA ALA A 17 -7.73 16.97 -10.45
C ALA A 17 -7.21 16.08 -11.59
N SER A 18 -5.92 15.76 -11.61
CA SER A 18 -5.33 14.84 -12.59
C SER A 18 -5.95 13.44 -12.49
N VAL A 19 -6.09 12.88 -11.28
CA VAL A 19 -6.75 11.59 -11.05
C VAL A 19 -8.21 11.63 -11.51
N LEU A 20 -8.94 12.70 -11.21
CA LEU A 20 -10.32 12.86 -11.65
C LEU A 20 -10.42 12.90 -13.18
N ASN A 21 -9.57 13.66 -13.86
CA ASN A 21 -9.53 13.74 -15.33
C ASN A 21 -9.17 12.38 -15.97
N GLN A 22 -8.20 11.66 -15.40
CA GLN A 22 -7.88 10.29 -15.84
C GLN A 22 -9.07 9.35 -15.66
N SER A 23 -9.82 9.48 -14.57
CA SER A 23 -11.01 8.67 -14.30
C SER A 23 -12.15 8.94 -15.28
N ILE A 24 -12.30 10.20 -15.70
CA ILE A 24 -13.26 10.63 -16.72
C ILE A 24 -12.86 10.09 -18.10
N ALA A 25 -11.57 10.19 -18.45
CA ALA A 25 -11.04 9.60 -19.68
C ALA A 25 -11.22 8.06 -19.67
N GLU A 26 -11.03 7.43 -18.51
CA GLU A 26 -11.25 6.00 -18.32
C GLU A 26 -12.71 5.61 -18.58
N ALA A 27 -13.67 6.34 -18.00
CA ALA A 27 -15.10 6.15 -18.24
C ALA A 27 -15.49 6.37 -19.71
N SER A 28 -14.91 7.40 -20.35
CA SER A 28 -15.14 7.71 -21.78
C SER A 28 -14.68 6.57 -22.66
N ARG A 29 -13.47 6.07 -22.44
CA ARG A 29 -12.87 5.00 -23.24
C ARG A 29 -13.61 3.66 -23.07
N ARG A 30 -14.27 3.42 -21.94
CA ARG A 30 -15.15 2.25 -21.74
C ARG A 30 -16.59 2.48 -22.23
N ASN A 31 -16.92 3.66 -22.76
CA ASN A 31 -18.27 4.05 -23.17
C ASN A 31 -19.30 3.93 -22.03
N HIS A 32 -18.89 4.26 -20.81
CA HIS A 32 -19.79 4.31 -19.67
C HIS A 32 -20.56 5.63 -19.64
N GLY A 33 -21.85 5.56 -19.31
CA GLY A 33 -22.71 6.76 -19.32
C GLY A 33 -22.42 7.79 -18.23
N GLN A 34 -21.65 7.43 -17.19
CA GLN A 34 -21.28 8.31 -16.09
C GLN A 34 -19.91 7.96 -15.50
N THR A 35 -19.23 8.97 -14.95
CA THR A 35 -18.03 8.79 -14.13
C THR A 35 -18.42 8.50 -12.68
N THR A 36 -17.97 7.35 -12.17
CA THR A 36 -18.34 6.81 -10.83
C THR A 36 -17.14 6.73 -9.88
N PRO A 37 -17.35 6.60 -8.56
CA PRO A 37 -16.26 6.38 -7.60
C PRO A 37 -15.40 5.15 -7.91
N LEU A 38 -15.96 4.12 -8.55
CA LEU A 38 -15.22 2.95 -9.02
C LEU A 38 -14.14 3.32 -10.05
N HIS A 39 -14.40 4.28 -10.94
CA HIS A 39 -13.40 4.74 -11.91
C HIS A 39 -12.23 5.43 -11.21
N VAL A 40 -12.53 6.23 -10.18
CA VAL A 40 -11.52 6.91 -9.37
C VAL A 40 -10.69 5.91 -8.58
N ALA A 41 -11.32 4.95 -7.92
CA ALA A 41 -10.63 3.88 -7.21
C ALA A 41 -9.74 3.03 -8.13
N ALA A 42 -10.23 2.65 -9.31
CA ALA A 42 -9.45 1.91 -10.31
C ALA A 42 -8.24 2.70 -10.83
N THR A 43 -8.43 4.00 -11.08
CA THR A 43 -7.35 4.90 -11.52
C THR A 43 -6.26 5.03 -10.44
N LEU A 44 -6.66 5.19 -9.18
CA LEU A 44 -5.75 5.26 -8.04
C LEU A 44 -4.96 3.96 -7.82
N LEU A 45 -5.59 2.80 -8.03
CA LEU A 45 -4.95 1.49 -7.92
C LEU A 45 -4.03 1.16 -9.10
N GLY A 46 -4.34 1.67 -10.29
CA GLY A 46 -3.52 1.47 -11.50
C GLY A 46 -2.13 2.12 -11.44
N SER A 47 -1.90 3.04 -10.49
CA SER A 47 -0.57 3.61 -10.24
C SER A 47 0.27 2.69 -9.34
N PRO A 48 1.39 2.11 -9.83
CA PRO A 48 2.18 1.15 -9.06
C PRO A 48 2.77 1.72 -7.78
N SER A 49 3.07 3.02 -7.77
CA SER A 49 3.55 3.80 -6.63
C SER A 49 2.44 4.66 -6.01
N GLY A 50 1.17 4.36 -6.30
CA GLY A 50 0.03 5.10 -5.79
C GLY A 50 -0.14 4.95 -4.27
N PHE A 51 -0.51 6.03 -3.61
CA PHE A 51 -0.73 6.07 -2.16
C PHE A 51 -1.77 5.05 -1.69
N LEU A 52 -2.87 4.89 -2.45
CA LEU A 52 -3.91 3.89 -2.16
C LEU A 52 -3.35 2.45 -2.22
N ARG A 53 -2.49 2.14 -3.19
CA ARG A 53 -1.88 0.81 -3.33
C ARG A 53 -0.98 0.49 -2.13
N GLN A 54 -0.20 1.46 -1.67
CA GLN A 54 0.62 1.31 -0.46
C GLN A 54 -0.22 1.14 0.80
N ALA A 55 -1.32 1.87 0.94
CA ALA A 55 -2.25 1.70 2.05
C ALA A 55 -2.92 0.31 2.04
N CYS A 56 -3.27 -0.22 0.87
CA CYS A 56 -3.77 -1.59 0.73
C CYS A 56 -2.75 -2.62 1.22
N ILE A 57 -1.46 -2.45 0.90
CA ILE A 57 -0.38 -3.34 1.36
C ILE A 57 -0.21 -3.24 2.89
N ARG A 58 -0.18 -2.03 3.45
CA ARG A 58 0.03 -1.82 4.90
C ARG A 58 -1.13 -2.29 5.76
N SER A 59 -2.37 -2.14 5.29
CA SER A 59 -3.59 -2.49 6.04
C SER A 59 -3.81 -3.99 6.22
N HIS A 60 -3.05 -4.84 5.53
CA HIS A 60 -3.18 -6.30 5.59
C HIS A 60 -1.95 -6.95 6.23
N PRO A 61 -1.86 -6.99 7.57
CA PRO A 61 -0.66 -7.46 8.29
C PRO A 61 -0.31 -8.93 8.09
N ASN A 62 -1.24 -9.76 7.59
CA ASN A 62 -1.07 -11.21 7.52
C ASN A 62 -0.90 -11.79 6.09
N SER A 63 -1.02 -10.99 5.01
CA SER A 63 -0.88 -11.54 3.65
C SER A 63 -0.81 -10.50 2.51
N SER A 64 -0.36 -9.26 2.74
CA SER A 64 -0.23 -8.23 1.69
C SER A 64 0.86 -8.51 0.67
N HIS A 65 0.66 -9.57 -0.12
CA HIS A 65 1.47 -9.91 -1.26
C HIS A 65 1.06 -9.02 -2.45
N PRO A 66 2.00 -8.56 -3.30
CA PRO A 66 1.69 -7.89 -4.57
C PRO A 66 0.56 -8.51 -5.40
N LEU A 67 0.34 -9.83 -5.27
CA LEU A 67 -0.71 -10.58 -5.96
C LEU A 67 -2.13 -10.19 -5.48
N GLN A 68 -2.32 -9.83 -4.21
CA GLN A 68 -3.64 -9.40 -3.71
C GLN A 68 -4.02 -8.01 -4.24
N CYS A 69 -3.06 -7.09 -4.30
CA CYS A 69 -3.27 -5.80 -4.97
C CYS A 69 -3.62 -6.00 -6.45
N ARG A 70 -2.99 -6.97 -7.12
CA ARG A 70 -3.34 -7.32 -8.49
C ARG A 70 -4.75 -7.91 -8.60
N ALA A 71 -5.14 -8.78 -7.66
CA ALA A 71 -6.51 -9.30 -7.61
C ALA A 71 -7.55 -8.17 -7.38
N LEU A 72 -7.22 -7.18 -6.55
CA LEU A 72 -8.05 -5.99 -6.33
C LEU A 72 -8.23 -5.18 -7.62
N GLU A 73 -7.15 -4.90 -8.37
CA GLU A 73 -7.21 -4.24 -9.68
C GLU A 73 -8.14 -4.98 -10.66
N LEU A 74 -8.08 -6.32 -10.67
CA LEU A 74 -8.96 -7.16 -11.48
C LEU A 74 -10.42 -7.07 -11.03
N CYS A 75 -10.68 -7.12 -9.72
CA CYS A 75 -12.04 -7.00 -9.19
C CYS A 75 -12.68 -5.65 -9.57
N PHE A 76 -11.92 -4.55 -9.50
CA PHE A 76 -12.38 -3.25 -9.99
C PHE A 76 -12.61 -3.24 -11.50
N SER A 77 -11.74 -3.89 -12.28
CA SER A 77 -11.92 -3.99 -13.73
C SER A 77 -13.20 -4.73 -14.11
N VAL A 78 -13.50 -5.84 -13.43
CA VAL A 78 -14.74 -6.62 -13.60
C VAL A 78 -15.95 -5.83 -13.13
N ALA A 79 -15.86 -5.12 -11.99
CA ALA A 79 -16.94 -4.28 -11.51
C ALA A 79 -17.26 -3.12 -12.47
N LEU A 80 -16.22 -2.54 -13.10
CA LEU A 80 -16.38 -1.53 -14.14
C LEU A 80 -17.07 -2.10 -15.38
N GLU A 81 -16.72 -3.32 -15.81
CA GLU A 81 -17.35 -3.99 -16.97
C GLU A 81 -18.84 -4.30 -16.76
N ARG A 82 -19.26 -4.43 -15.50
CA ARG A 82 -20.68 -4.61 -15.14
C ARG A 82 -21.48 -3.29 -15.13
N LEU A 83 -20.85 -2.13 -15.33
CA LEU A 83 -21.56 -0.86 -15.33
C LEU A 83 -22.41 -0.68 -16.61
N PRO A 84 -23.53 0.05 -16.53
CA PRO A 84 -24.34 0.33 -17.72
C PRO A 84 -23.53 1.08 -18.79
N THR A 85 -23.33 0.44 -19.94
CA THR A 85 -22.76 1.07 -21.13
C THR A 85 -23.78 2.00 -21.77
N ALA A 86 -23.36 3.20 -22.18
CA ALA A 86 -24.23 4.15 -22.86
C ALA A 86 -24.45 3.72 -24.32
N GLN A 87 -25.20 2.65 -24.55
CA GLN A 87 -25.40 2.10 -25.89
C GLN A 87 -26.23 2.98 -26.83
N ASN A 88 -26.73 4.15 -26.40
CA ASN A 88 -27.57 4.99 -27.28
C ASN A 88 -27.84 6.44 -26.83
N MET A 89 -26.99 7.05 -25.99
CA MET A 89 -27.30 8.36 -25.38
C MET A 89 -26.21 9.45 -25.49
N GLY A 90 -25.54 9.57 -26.65
CA GLY A 90 -24.74 10.76 -26.91
C GLY A 90 -23.96 10.74 -28.22
N SER A 91 -23.80 11.91 -28.84
CA SER A 91 -22.84 12.10 -29.93
C SER A 91 -21.44 11.64 -29.49
N PRO A 92 -20.69 10.94 -30.35
CA PRO A 92 -19.31 10.56 -30.06
C PRO A 92 -18.49 11.83 -29.79
N GLY A 93 -18.03 12.01 -28.55
CA GLY A 93 -17.19 13.15 -28.15
C GLY A 93 -17.66 13.95 -26.92
N SER A 94 -18.80 13.62 -26.29
CA SER A 94 -19.18 14.25 -25.02
C SER A 94 -18.62 13.50 -23.81
N GLU A 95 -17.84 14.20 -22.98
CA GLU A 95 -17.32 13.71 -21.68
C GLU A 95 -18.44 13.16 -20.77
N PRO A 96 -18.26 12.00 -20.12
CA PRO A 96 -19.28 11.36 -19.31
C PRO A 96 -19.57 12.19 -18.04
N PRO A 97 -20.85 12.51 -17.75
CA PRO A 97 -21.21 13.29 -16.57
C PRO A 97 -20.79 12.59 -15.26
N ILE A 98 -20.49 13.37 -14.23
CA ILE A 98 -20.18 12.85 -12.89
C ILE A 98 -21.45 12.29 -12.23
N SER A 99 -21.35 11.06 -11.72
CA SER A 99 -22.44 10.43 -10.95
C SER A 99 -22.69 11.11 -9.60
N ASN A 100 -23.92 10.98 -9.09
CA ASN A 100 -24.30 11.53 -7.78
C ASN A 100 -23.44 11.00 -6.63
N ALA A 101 -23.03 9.73 -6.70
CA ALA A 101 -22.15 9.11 -5.71
C ALA A 101 -20.75 9.76 -5.68
N LEU A 102 -20.16 10.02 -6.85
CA LEU A 102 -18.87 10.71 -6.96
C LEU A 102 -18.99 12.17 -6.51
N MET A 103 -20.08 12.84 -6.86
CA MET A 103 -20.38 14.19 -6.38
C MET A 103 -20.48 14.25 -4.85
N ALA A 104 -21.14 13.26 -4.24
CA ALA A 104 -21.23 13.15 -2.78
C ALA A 104 -19.84 12.90 -2.16
N ALA A 105 -19.01 12.03 -2.77
CA ALA A 105 -17.65 11.80 -2.33
C ALA A 105 -16.80 13.09 -2.38
N LEU A 106 -16.87 13.86 -3.47
CA LEU A 106 -16.16 15.14 -3.60
C LEU A 106 -16.59 16.14 -2.53
N LYS A 107 -17.90 16.26 -2.28
CA LYS A 107 -18.43 17.14 -1.21
C LYS A 107 -18.00 16.69 0.19
N ARG A 108 -17.96 15.39 0.46
CA ARG A 108 -17.45 14.85 1.74
C ARG A 108 -15.96 15.20 1.92
N ALA A 109 -15.14 15.03 0.88
CA ALA A 109 -13.72 15.39 0.93
C ALA A 109 -13.52 16.89 1.18
N GLN A 110 -14.33 17.75 0.55
CA GLN A 110 -14.35 19.19 0.82
C GLN A 110 -14.77 19.52 2.26
N ALA A 111 -15.76 18.81 2.82
CA ALA A 111 -16.23 19.03 4.18
C ALA A 111 -15.17 18.67 5.24
N HIS A 112 -14.34 17.64 5.00
CA HIS A 112 -13.24 17.26 5.90
C HIS A 112 -12.19 18.36 6.03
N GLN A 113 -11.89 19.08 4.96
CA GLN A 113 -10.98 20.23 4.98
C GLN A 113 -11.51 21.40 5.81
N ARG A 114 -12.85 21.59 5.87
CA ARG A 114 -13.46 22.66 6.69
C ARG A 114 -13.41 22.39 8.19
N ARG A 115 -13.25 21.14 8.63
CA ARG A 115 -13.18 20.80 10.07
C ARG A 115 -11.80 21.03 10.69
N GLY A 116 -10.76 21.26 9.88
CA GLY A 116 -9.39 21.51 10.34
C GLY A 116 -9.04 22.98 10.63
N CYS A 117 -9.93 23.94 10.33
CA CYS A 117 -9.68 25.37 10.53
C CYS A 117 -10.69 25.94 11.53
N PRO A 118 -10.32 26.16 12.80
CA PRO A 118 -11.13 26.99 13.69
C PRO A 118 -10.98 28.45 13.25
N GLU A 119 -12.11 29.14 13.12
CA GLU A 119 -12.20 30.60 13.03
C GLU A 119 -11.80 31.26 11.68
N GLN A 120 -12.78 31.45 10.80
CA GLN A 120 -13.11 32.80 10.31
C GLN A 120 -14.36 32.80 9.42
N GLN A 121 -15.32 33.64 9.84
CA GLN A 121 -16.47 34.11 9.09
C GLN A 121 -16.03 34.73 7.75
N GLN A 122 -16.69 34.28 6.67
CA GLN A 122 -16.83 34.99 5.38
C GLN A 122 -15.57 35.66 4.81
N GLN A 123 -14.74 34.89 4.11
CA GLN A 123 -13.96 35.40 2.97
C GLN A 123 -14.01 34.41 1.78
N PRO A 124 -13.87 34.89 0.52
CA PRO A 124 -14.24 34.12 -0.67
C PRO A 124 -13.37 32.89 -0.93
N LEU A 125 -14.03 31.85 -1.45
CA LEU A 125 -13.60 30.50 -1.85
C LEU A 125 -12.43 30.46 -2.86
N LEU A 126 -11.21 30.92 -2.54
CA LEU A 126 -10.14 31.02 -3.56
C LEU A 126 -8.82 30.27 -3.29
N ALA A 127 -8.66 29.55 -2.17
CA ALA A 127 -7.41 28.78 -1.92
C ALA A 127 -7.55 27.46 -1.14
N VAL A 128 -8.78 26.96 -0.93
CA VAL A 128 -8.98 25.69 -0.21
C VAL A 128 -8.87 24.53 -1.19
N LYS A 129 -7.71 23.88 -1.18
CA LYS A 129 -7.37 22.78 -2.07
C LYS A 129 -7.61 21.45 -1.35
N VAL A 130 -8.53 20.63 -1.86
CA VAL A 130 -8.77 19.28 -1.34
C VAL A 130 -7.61 18.39 -1.72
N GLU A 131 -6.86 17.98 -0.71
CA GLU A 131 -5.75 17.04 -0.83
C GLU A 131 -6.20 15.68 -1.38
N LEU A 132 -5.28 15.03 -2.10
CA LEU A 132 -5.53 13.73 -2.72
C LEU A 132 -5.92 12.67 -1.67
N ASP A 133 -5.31 12.72 -0.49
CA ASP A 133 -5.58 11.74 0.56
C ASP A 133 -7.01 11.83 1.08
N GLN A 134 -7.56 13.05 1.19
CA GLN A 134 -8.96 13.25 1.59
C GLN A 134 -9.93 12.81 0.51
N LEU A 135 -9.56 12.97 -0.76
CA LEU A 135 -10.32 12.38 -1.87
C LEU A 135 -10.33 10.85 -1.76
N ILE A 136 -9.18 10.21 -1.52
CA ILE A 136 -9.07 8.75 -1.39
C ILE A 136 -9.93 8.25 -0.21
N ILE A 137 -9.83 8.87 0.97
CA ILE A 137 -10.64 8.52 2.14
C ILE A 137 -12.13 8.57 1.80
N SER A 138 -12.58 9.64 1.14
CA SER A 138 -13.99 9.80 0.78
C SER A 138 -14.47 8.82 -0.29
N ILE A 139 -13.59 8.37 -1.19
CA ILE A 139 -13.89 7.32 -2.19
C ILE A 139 -14.01 5.95 -1.51
N LEU A 140 -13.16 5.65 -0.52
CA LEU A 140 -13.23 4.40 0.26
C LEU A 140 -14.53 4.28 1.06
N ASP A 141 -15.10 5.41 1.51
CA ASP A 141 -16.40 5.47 2.19
C ASP A 141 -17.62 5.27 1.25
N ASP A 142 -17.41 5.08 -0.06
CA ASP A 142 -18.50 4.76 -0.98
C ASP A 142 -18.91 3.27 -0.88
N PRO A 143 -20.22 2.96 -0.73
CA PRO A 143 -20.68 1.57 -0.59
C PRO A 143 -20.34 0.67 -1.79
N SER A 144 -20.30 1.22 -3.01
CA SER A 144 -19.98 0.44 -4.21
C SER A 144 -18.50 0.05 -4.23
N VAL A 145 -17.62 0.97 -3.86
CA VAL A 145 -16.18 0.74 -3.73
C VAL A 145 -15.91 -0.28 -2.62
N SER A 146 -16.53 -0.09 -1.45
CA SER A 146 -16.38 -0.99 -0.30
C SER A 146 -16.83 -2.42 -0.60
N ARG A 147 -17.89 -2.59 -1.41
CA ARG A 147 -18.34 -3.91 -1.88
C ARG A 147 -17.27 -4.61 -2.73
N VAL A 148 -16.71 -3.92 -3.73
CA VAL A 148 -15.68 -4.47 -4.61
C VAL A 148 -14.39 -4.80 -3.84
N MET A 149 -14.00 -3.95 -2.88
CA MET A 149 -12.85 -4.25 -2.01
C MET A 149 -13.06 -5.53 -1.21
N ARG A 150 -14.27 -5.75 -0.69
CA ARG A 150 -14.60 -6.97 0.05
C ARG A 150 -14.55 -8.22 -0.84
N GLU A 151 -14.93 -8.13 -2.11
CA GLU A 151 -14.79 -9.23 -3.09
C GLU A 151 -13.33 -9.64 -3.28
N ALA A 152 -12.40 -8.68 -3.19
CA ALA A 152 -10.96 -8.92 -3.23
C ALA A 152 -10.32 -9.24 -1.87
N SER A 153 -11.12 -9.50 -0.83
CA SER A 153 -10.68 -9.72 0.56
C SER A 153 -10.02 -8.51 1.24
N PHE A 154 -10.24 -7.29 0.73
CA PHE A 154 -9.80 -6.05 1.37
C PHE A 154 -10.91 -5.44 2.23
N SER A 155 -10.53 -4.95 3.42
CA SER A 155 -11.40 -4.16 4.27
C SER A 155 -11.22 -2.67 3.99
N SER A 156 -12.19 -2.03 3.32
CA SER A 156 -12.17 -0.57 3.08
C SER A 156 -11.89 0.24 4.37
N PRO A 157 -12.56 -0.04 5.52
CA PRO A 157 -12.25 0.65 6.78
C PRO A 157 -10.80 0.48 7.26
N ALA A 158 -10.19 -0.69 7.05
CA ALA A 158 -8.80 -0.93 7.44
C ALA A 158 -7.82 -0.16 6.54
N VAL A 159 -8.08 -0.10 5.22
CA VAL A 159 -7.29 0.70 4.27
C VAL A 159 -7.40 2.19 4.63
N LYS A 160 -8.61 2.66 4.93
CA LYS A 160 -8.86 4.03 5.39
C LYS A 160 -8.08 4.36 6.66
N ALA A 161 -8.13 3.50 7.68
CA ALA A 161 -7.39 3.70 8.92
C ALA A 161 -5.87 3.77 8.69
N ALA A 162 -5.32 2.94 7.79
CA ALA A 162 -3.90 2.99 7.44
C ALA A 162 -3.49 4.31 6.76
N ILE A 163 -4.39 4.89 5.96
CA ILE A 163 -4.20 6.21 5.34
C ILE A 163 -4.20 7.31 6.40
N GLU A 164 -5.22 7.32 7.27
CA GLU A 164 -5.35 8.30 8.35
C GLU A 164 -4.14 8.26 9.31
N GLN A 165 -3.67 7.06 9.67
CA GLN A 165 -2.45 6.90 10.48
C GLN A 165 -1.20 7.45 9.78
N SER A 166 -1.09 7.27 8.46
CA SER A 166 0.04 7.80 7.69
C SER A 166 0.01 9.33 7.61
N LEU A 167 -1.18 9.93 7.46
CA LEU A 167 -1.38 11.39 7.50
C LEU A 167 -0.95 11.98 8.85
N ASN A 168 -1.38 11.36 9.96
CA ASN A 168 -1.00 11.80 11.30
C ASN A 168 0.51 11.68 11.56
N SER A 169 1.15 10.61 11.07
CA SER A 169 2.61 10.42 11.20
C SER A 169 3.42 11.44 10.38
N SER A 170 2.85 11.92 9.27
CA SER A 170 3.45 12.94 8.41
C SER A 170 3.44 14.32 9.08
N SER A 171 2.38 14.64 9.83
CA SER A 171 2.28 15.88 10.61
C SER A 171 3.18 15.95 11.86
N SER A 172 3.88 14.88 12.21
CA SER A 172 4.73 14.80 13.41
C SER A 172 6.24 14.88 13.13
N HIS A 173 6.68 15.26 11.93
CA HIS A 173 8.11 15.53 11.64
C HIS A 173 8.57 16.89 12.16
N GLY A 174 8.36 17.12 13.45
CA GLY A 174 8.75 18.32 14.19
C GLY A 174 8.97 18.04 15.67
N HIS A 175 9.62 16.92 16.02
CA HIS A 175 10.48 16.75 17.21
C HIS A 175 10.95 15.29 17.32
N HIS A 176 12.16 15.00 16.87
CA HIS A 176 12.89 13.83 17.32
C HIS A 176 13.68 14.24 18.57
N GLN A 177 13.29 13.74 19.75
CA GLN A 177 14.25 13.50 20.81
C GLN A 177 13.99 12.15 21.44
N HIS A 178 15.02 11.31 21.34
CA HIS A 178 15.18 10.03 22.00
C HIS A 178 14.89 10.11 23.51
N HIS A 179 14.13 9.15 24.03
CA HIS A 179 14.46 8.60 25.35
C HIS A 179 14.15 7.10 25.40
N VAL A 180 15.19 6.32 25.69
CA VAL A 180 15.15 4.89 25.99
C VAL A 180 14.99 4.77 27.51
N ALA A 181 14.06 3.94 27.99
CA ALA A 181 14.18 3.32 29.31
C ALA A 181 13.21 2.13 29.43
N GLY A 182 13.77 0.94 29.65
CA GLY A 182 13.04 -0.22 30.12
C GLY A 182 12.63 -0.09 31.58
N GLY A 183 11.66 -0.90 31.99
CA GLY A 183 11.20 -0.95 33.37
C GLY A 183 10.14 -2.03 33.55
N ASN A 184 10.59 -3.23 33.93
CA ASN A 184 9.79 -4.33 34.43
C ASN A 184 9.46 -4.04 35.91
N VAL A 185 8.21 -4.14 36.38
CA VAL A 185 7.87 -4.52 37.77
C VAL A 185 6.38 -4.86 37.93
N ASN A 186 6.16 -5.93 38.69
CA ASN A 186 4.91 -6.46 39.21
C ASN A 186 4.94 -6.31 40.75
N PHE A 187 3.93 -5.72 41.41
CA PHE A 187 3.49 -6.09 42.77
C PHE A 187 2.24 -5.29 43.27
N GLY A 188 1.16 -5.99 43.61
CA GLY A 188 0.53 -5.95 44.95
C GLY A 188 -0.52 -4.89 45.34
N GLY A 189 -1.77 -5.37 45.54
CA GLY A 189 -2.76 -4.88 46.54
C GLY A 189 -3.45 -3.54 46.24
N ILE A 190 -4.71 -3.27 46.55
CA ILE A 190 -5.55 -3.61 47.72
C ILE A 190 -7.03 -3.46 47.28
N ALA A 191 -7.89 -4.43 47.62
CA ALA A 191 -9.35 -4.36 47.50
C ALA A 191 -9.96 -3.47 48.62
N PRO A 192 -11.25 -3.04 48.57
CA PRO A 192 -12.31 -3.94 49.03
C PRO A 192 -13.72 -3.78 48.39
N ARG A 193 -14.47 -4.91 48.40
CA ARG A 193 -15.91 -5.08 48.77
C ARG A 193 -17.01 -4.61 47.78
N MET A 194 -18.16 -5.26 47.56
CA MET A 194 -18.90 -6.40 48.14
C MET A 194 -20.10 -6.77 47.24
N LEU A 195 -20.63 -8.01 47.40
CA LEU A 195 -22.00 -8.51 47.10
C LEU A 195 -22.39 -8.63 45.60
N SER A 196 -22.97 -9.70 45.05
CA SER A 196 -23.77 -10.83 45.57
C SER A 196 -23.82 -11.96 44.52
N ASN A 197 -23.92 -13.21 44.96
CA ASN A 197 -24.53 -14.33 44.22
C ASN A 197 -25.50 -15.03 45.19
N PRO A 198 -26.66 -15.52 44.74
CA PRO A 198 -26.86 -16.97 44.65
C PRO A 198 -27.78 -17.35 43.46
N GLY A 199 -27.76 -18.52 42.84
CA GLY A 199 -27.07 -19.80 43.02
C GLY A 199 -27.58 -20.76 41.92
N GLN A 200 -27.00 -21.96 41.82
CA GLN A 200 -27.69 -23.26 41.74
C GLN A 200 -26.69 -24.38 41.40
N LEU A 201 -27.03 -25.55 41.92
CA LEU A 201 -26.23 -26.77 42.10
C LEU A 201 -25.83 -27.50 40.81
N ALA A 202 -24.67 -28.18 40.89
CA ALA A 202 -24.48 -29.63 40.69
C ALA A 202 -23.28 -29.98 39.79
N THR A 203 -22.30 -30.69 40.36
CA THR A 203 -21.35 -31.58 39.67
C THR A 203 -21.90 -33.02 39.77
N PRO A 204 -21.52 -33.99 38.90
CA PRO A 204 -20.21 -34.64 39.08
C PRO A 204 -19.50 -35.20 37.82
N LEU A 205 -18.21 -35.48 38.03
CA LEU A 205 -17.35 -36.53 37.43
C LEU A 205 -16.81 -36.44 35.98
N MET A 206 -15.47 -36.34 35.95
CA MET A 206 -14.48 -37.00 35.06
C MET A 206 -14.79 -37.19 33.57
N GLN A 207 -13.98 -36.57 32.70
CA GLN A 207 -13.08 -37.25 31.74
C GLN A 207 -12.30 -36.23 30.89
N ASN A 208 -10.98 -36.43 30.81
CA ASN A 208 -10.07 -35.78 29.87
C ASN A 208 -10.20 -36.49 28.49
N PRO A 209 -10.21 -35.77 27.35
CA PRO A 209 -9.04 -35.85 26.47
C PRO A 209 -8.70 -34.57 25.67
N SER A 210 -7.39 -34.38 25.47
CA SER A 210 -6.61 -33.67 24.41
C SER A 210 -7.27 -32.62 23.47
N PRO A 211 -6.57 -31.50 23.18
CA PRO A 211 -7.06 -30.46 22.27
C PRO A 211 -6.86 -30.84 20.80
N ILE A 212 -7.95 -30.90 20.04
CA ILE A 212 -7.93 -31.02 18.58
C ILE A 212 -7.68 -29.63 17.99
N SER A 213 -6.47 -29.44 17.45
CA SER A 213 -6.13 -28.32 16.55
C SER A 213 -6.87 -28.50 15.23
N LEU A 214 -7.83 -27.62 14.93
CA LEU A 214 -8.45 -27.50 13.62
C LEU A 214 -7.43 -26.92 12.63
N ALA A 215 -6.56 -27.79 12.12
CA ALA A 215 -5.73 -27.50 10.97
C ALA A 215 -6.62 -27.50 9.71
N ASN A 216 -6.86 -26.32 9.16
CA ASN A 216 -7.49 -26.11 7.86
C ASN A 216 -6.56 -26.65 6.76
N ARG A 217 -6.61 -27.97 6.49
CA ARG A 217 -5.85 -28.62 5.42
C ARG A 217 -6.62 -28.53 4.11
N ASN A 218 -6.14 -27.68 3.20
CA ASN A 218 -6.57 -27.68 1.80
C ASN A 218 -6.12 -28.98 1.12
N VAL A 219 -7.08 -29.86 0.79
CA VAL A 219 -6.86 -31.22 0.24
C VAL A 219 -6.40 -31.21 -1.23
N TYR A 220 -6.39 -30.05 -1.89
CA TYR A 220 -6.02 -29.90 -3.31
C TYR A 220 -4.60 -29.35 -3.56
N LEU A 221 -3.68 -29.47 -2.59
CA LEU A 221 -2.28 -29.07 -2.78
C LEU A 221 -1.37 -30.28 -3.02
N ASN A 222 -0.66 -30.28 -4.15
CA ASN A 222 0.31 -31.31 -4.53
C ASN A 222 1.35 -31.58 -3.40
N PRO A 223 1.55 -32.84 -2.96
CA PRO A 223 2.51 -33.19 -1.89
C PRO A 223 3.95 -32.75 -2.20
N ARG A 224 4.32 -32.65 -3.48
CA ARG A 224 5.64 -32.19 -3.91
C ARG A 224 5.92 -30.70 -3.66
N LEU A 225 4.90 -29.89 -3.38
CA LEU A 225 5.05 -28.48 -2.99
C LEU A 225 5.05 -28.25 -1.47
N GLN A 226 4.64 -29.23 -0.66
CA GLN A 226 4.73 -29.12 0.81
C GLN A 226 6.15 -29.41 1.32
N GLN A 227 6.94 -30.21 0.62
CA GLN A 227 8.28 -30.60 1.08
C GLN A 227 9.35 -29.52 0.87
N GLY A 228 9.03 -28.41 0.17
CA GLY A 228 9.93 -27.27 -0.04
C GLY A 228 9.68 -26.05 0.84
N THR A 229 8.63 -26.03 1.67
CA THR A 229 8.10 -24.77 2.23
C THR A 229 8.00 -24.74 3.76
N THR A 230 8.72 -25.62 4.48
CA THR A 230 8.73 -25.63 5.96
C THR A 230 10.05 -25.14 6.57
N ILE A 231 10.76 -24.23 5.91
CA ILE A 231 11.89 -23.52 6.52
C ILE A 231 11.67 -22.00 6.39
N GLY A 232 11.15 -21.40 7.47
CA GLY A 232 11.45 -20.03 7.88
C GLY A 232 10.88 -18.87 7.05
N MET A 233 9.69 -18.38 7.41
CA MET A 233 9.16 -17.07 6.98
C MET A 233 9.99 -15.85 7.46
N GLY A 234 11.09 -16.06 8.20
CA GLY A 234 12.11 -15.05 8.48
C GLY A 234 13.34 -15.10 7.56
N ASN A 235 13.44 -16.08 6.66
CA ASN A 235 14.68 -16.39 5.95
C ASN A 235 14.66 -16.11 4.44
N HIS A 236 13.49 -15.82 3.85
CA HIS A 236 13.36 -15.58 2.40
C HIS A 236 14.31 -14.48 1.89
N ARG A 237 14.42 -13.36 2.62
CA ARG A 237 15.34 -12.26 2.29
C ARG A 237 16.81 -12.69 2.39
N GLY A 238 17.16 -13.51 3.38
CA GLY A 238 18.50 -14.07 3.52
C GLY A 238 18.85 -15.04 2.39
N ASP A 239 17.89 -15.85 1.96
CA ASP A 239 18.04 -16.80 0.87
C ASP A 239 18.21 -16.10 -0.48
N GLU A 240 17.51 -14.99 -0.71
CA GLU A 240 17.68 -14.15 -1.90
C GLU A 240 19.07 -13.50 -1.94
N VAL A 241 19.52 -12.90 -0.83
CA VAL A 241 20.87 -12.31 -0.73
C VAL A 241 21.95 -13.36 -0.96
N LYS A 242 21.76 -14.57 -0.43
CA LYS A 242 22.68 -15.70 -0.65
C LYS A 242 22.76 -16.09 -2.12
N LYS A 243 21.63 -16.13 -2.84
CA LYS A 243 21.61 -16.40 -4.29
C LYS A 243 22.31 -15.31 -5.09
N VAL A 244 22.10 -14.03 -4.75
CA VAL A 244 22.79 -12.91 -5.41
C VAL A 244 24.29 -13.02 -5.23
N LEU A 245 24.74 -13.29 -4.00
CA LEU A 245 26.15 -13.49 -3.68
C LEU A 245 26.76 -14.67 -4.45
N GLU A 246 26.05 -15.80 -4.49
CA GLU A 246 26.47 -16.98 -5.25
C GLU A 246 26.66 -16.64 -6.74
N ILE A 247 25.75 -15.88 -7.35
CA ILE A 247 25.85 -15.45 -8.76
C ILE A 247 27.08 -14.57 -8.97
N MET A 248 27.35 -13.63 -8.07
CA MET A 248 28.53 -12.75 -8.15
C MET A 248 29.86 -13.51 -8.02
N MET A 249 29.85 -14.69 -7.38
CA MET A 249 31.00 -15.57 -7.20
C MET A 249 31.21 -16.60 -8.33
N ARG A 250 30.30 -16.70 -9.31
CA ARG A 250 30.43 -17.62 -10.45
C ARG A 250 31.61 -17.23 -11.36
N SER A 251 32.11 -18.18 -12.14
CA SER A 251 33.17 -17.91 -13.14
C SER A 251 32.66 -17.22 -14.42
N LYS A 252 31.36 -17.35 -14.72
CA LYS A 252 30.68 -16.73 -15.87
C LYS A 252 29.32 -16.17 -15.43
N LYS A 253 28.83 -15.13 -16.10
CA LYS A 253 27.54 -14.45 -15.81
C LYS A 253 27.42 -13.94 -14.37
N ARG A 254 28.40 -13.13 -13.95
CA ARG A 254 28.55 -12.60 -12.57
C ARG A 254 27.65 -11.41 -12.23
N ASN A 255 26.80 -10.99 -13.16
CA ASN A 255 25.98 -9.79 -13.03
C ASN A 255 24.54 -10.18 -12.68
N PRO A 256 24.16 -10.20 -11.39
CA PRO A 256 22.79 -10.49 -10.99
C PRO A 256 21.87 -9.33 -11.40
N VAL A 257 20.71 -9.65 -11.97
CA VAL A 257 19.63 -8.68 -12.23
C VAL A 257 18.46 -9.08 -11.34
N LEU A 258 18.14 -8.21 -10.37
CA LEU A 258 16.99 -8.38 -9.49
C LEU A 258 15.74 -7.90 -10.22
N VAL A 259 14.78 -8.80 -10.43
CA VAL A 259 13.49 -8.52 -11.08
C VAL A 259 12.39 -9.09 -10.20
N GLY A 260 11.45 -8.25 -9.77
CA GLY A 260 10.31 -8.69 -8.97
C GLY A 260 9.49 -7.52 -8.45
N ASP A 261 8.24 -7.82 -8.09
CA ASP A 261 7.32 -6.88 -7.42
C ASP A 261 7.60 -6.76 -5.91
N SER A 262 8.50 -7.60 -5.37
CA SER A 262 8.99 -7.58 -4.00
C SER A 262 10.14 -6.58 -3.90
N GLU A 263 10.07 -5.60 -2.99
CA GLU A 263 11.06 -4.53 -2.73
C GLU A 263 12.54 -4.97 -2.98
N PRO A 264 13.08 -4.84 -4.21
CA PRO A 264 14.47 -5.24 -4.49
C PRO A 264 15.47 -4.40 -3.69
N GLU A 265 15.06 -3.20 -3.29
CA GLU A 265 15.81 -2.28 -2.43
C GLU A 265 16.16 -2.92 -1.09
N ALA A 266 15.25 -3.73 -0.53
CA ALA A 266 15.49 -4.42 0.74
C ALA A 266 16.58 -5.49 0.60
N VAL A 267 16.61 -6.23 -0.50
CA VAL A 267 17.64 -7.24 -0.80
C VAL A 267 18.99 -6.57 -1.03
N VAL A 268 19.01 -5.47 -1.80
CA VAL A 268 20.22 -4.67 -2.03
C VAL A 268 20.78 -4.15 -0.71
N LYS A 269 19.95 -3.51 0.14
CA LYS A 269 20.39 -2.95 1.43
C LYS A 269 20.99 -4.03 2.35
N GLU A 270 20.44 -5.23 2.33
CA GLU A 270 20.99 -6.36 3.09
C GLU A 270 22.34 -6.83 2.57
N LEU A 271 22.46 -6.93 1.23
CA LEU A 271 23.71 -7.30 0.57
C LEU A 271 24.82 -6.30 0.89
N LEU A 272 24.52 -5.00 0.80
CA LEU A 272 25.45 -3.92 1.16
C LEU A 272 25.95 -4.09 2.60
N ARG A 273 25.02 -4.29 3.54
CA ARG A 273 25.33 -4.50 4.96
C ARG A 273 26.23 -5.72 5.18
N LYS A 274 25.99 -6.82 4.47
CA LYS A 274 26.81 -8.04 4.59
C LYS A 274 28.23 -7.88 4.01
N ILE A 275 28.38 -7.12 2.94
CA ILE A 275 29.69 -6.81 2.36
C ILE A 275 30.47 -5.89 3.31
N GLU A 276 29.83 -4.85 3.85
CA GLU A 276 30.44 -3.90 4.80
C GLU A 276 30.86 -4.58 6.12
N ASN A 277 30.01 -5.45 6.67
CA ASN A 277 30.30 -6.22 7.88
C ASN A 277 31.33 -7.34 7.67
N LYS A 278 31.82 -7.56 6.44
CA LYS A 278 32.72 -8.66 6.07
C LYS A 278 32.20 -10.05 6.45
N GLU A 279 30.88 -10.22 6.50
CA GLU A 279 30.19 -11.48 6.84
C GLU A 279 30.15 -12.48 5.66
N LEU A 280 30.89 -12.19 4.58
CA LEU A 280 31.00 -13.04 3.41
C LEU A 280 31.96 -14.19 3.74
N GLY A 281 31.38 -15.34 4.09
CA GLY A 281 32.11 -16.53 4.50
C GLY A 281 33.32 -16.84 3.62
N SER A 282 34.48 -16.94 4.28
CA SER A 282 35.76 -17.58 3.91
C SER A 282 36.39 -17.46 2.50
N ASP A 283 35.65 -17.29 1.39
CA ASP A 283 36.21 -17.29 0.03
C ASP A 283 36.42 -15.87 -0.52
N GLY A 284 37.69 -15.50 -0.64
CA GLY A 284 38.21 -14.13 -0.68
C GLY A 284 38.05 -13.33 -1.98
N ILE A 285 36.96 -13.47 -2.73
CA ILE A 285 36.77 -12.72 -3.99
C ILE A 285 36.15 -11.33 -3.76
N LEU A 286 35.36 -11.16 -2.70
CA LEU A 286 34.61 -9.92 -2.41
C LEU A 286 35.11 -9.17 -1.16
N LYS A 287 36.20 -9.63 -0.52
CA LYS A 287 36.74 -9.02 0.71
C LYS A 287 37.27 -7.59 0.51
N ASN A 288 37.69 -7.26 -0.70
CA ASN A 288 38.20 -5.94 -1.09
C ASN A 288 37.27 -5.25 -2.11
N ALA A 289 36.02 -5.70 -2.25
CA ALA A 289 35.09 -5.12 -3.20
C ALA A 289 34.53 -3.80 -2.65
N GLN A 290 34.70 -2.71 -3.39
CA GLN A 290 34.05 -1.44 -3.11
C GLN A 290 32.70 -1.39 -3.82
N ILE A 291 31.68 -0.85 -3.15
CA ILE A 291 30.33 -0.75 -3.70
C ILE A 291 30.06 0.69 -4.08
N ILE A 292 29.67 0.88 -5.34
CA ILE A 292 29.30 2.19 -5.89
C ILE A 292 27.82 2.14 -6.20
N SER A 293 27.03 2.93 -5.47
CA SER A 293 25.61 3.10 -5.76
C SER A 293 25.42 4.19 -6.81
N VAL A 294 24.78 3.87 -7.93
CA VAL A 294 24.47 4.83 -8.98
C VAL A 294 23.01 5.26 -8.81
N GLU A 295 22.81 6.43 -8.21
CA GLU A 295 21.46 6.95 -7.95
C GLU A 295 20.77 7.39 -9.25
N LYS A 296 19.47 7.07 -9.36
CA LYS A 296 18.63 7.25 -10.56
C LYS A 296 18.56 8.70 -11.06
N GLY A 297 18.87 9.68 -10.20
CA GLY A 297 18.85 11.12 -10.54
C GLY A 297 19.93 11.58 -11.52
N HIS A 298 21.05 10.85 -11.65
CA HIS A 298 22.20 11.30 -12.45
C HIS A 298 22.27 10.71 -13.87
N LEU A 299 21.34 9.81 -14.24
CA LEU A 299 21.35 9.09 -15.52
C LEU A 299 20.18 9.49 -16.46
N SER A 300 19.35 10.45 -16.07
CA SER A 300 18.23 10.91 -16.93
C SER A 300 18.73 11.54 -18.24
N ASP A 301 19.94 12.10 -18.26
CA ASP A 301 20.56 12.66 -19.44
C ASP A 301 21.62 11.70 -20.02
N LYS A 302 21.28 11.08 -21.15
CA LYS A 302 22.14 10.10 -21.85
C LYS A 302 23.52 10.67 -22.21
N THR A 303 23.65 12.00 -22.33
CA THR A 303 24.89 12.67 -22.71
C THR A 303 25.92 12.72 -21.58
N GLN A 304 25.49 12.57 -20.33
CA GLN A 304 26.35 12.66 -19.14
C GLN A 304 26.91 11.30 -18.70
N ILE A 305 26.38 10.20 -19.25
CA ILE A 305 26.79 8.82 -18.93
C ILE A 305 28.29 8.58 -19.15
N PRO A 306 28.90 8.97 -20.29
CA PRO A 306 30.33 8.72 -20.53
C PRO A 306 31.23 9.48 -19.54
N ALA A 307 30.86 10.71 -19.19
CA ALA A 307 31.59 11.51 -18.21
C ALA A 307 31.51 10.89 -16.81
N LYS A 308 30.34 10.38 -16.43
CA LYS A 308 30.15 9.71 -15.14
C LYS A 308 30.89 8.37 -15.05
N ILE A 309 30.92 7.59 -16.13
CA ILE A 309 31.74 6.37 -16.20
C ILE A 309 33.22 6.70 -16.01
N LYS A 310 33.70 7.80 -16.61
CA LYS A 310 35.09 8.25 -16.45
C LYS A 310 35.39 8.69 -15.00
N GLU A 311 34.47 9.42 -14.36
CA GLU A 311 34.57 9.81 -12.95
C GLU A 311 34.61 8.58 -12.03
N LEU A 312 33.68 7.65 -12.21
CA LEU A 312 33.63 6.41 -11.43
C LEU A 312 34.85 5.52 -11.68
N GLY A 313 35.38 5.52 -12.92
CA GLY A 313 36.64 4.86 -13.25
C GLY A 313 37.83 5.38 -12.44
N GLY A 314 37.86 6.69 -12.12
CA GLY A 314 38.88 7.29 -11.27
C GLY A 314 38.73 6.95 -9.78
N MET A 315 37.59 6.41 -9.34
CA MET A 315 37.40 5.92 -7.97
C MET A 315 37.86 4.47 -7.76
N ILE A 316 38.28 3.79 -8.84
CA ILE A 316 38.66 2.37 -8.84
C ILE A 316 40.20 2.20 -8.78
N GLU A 317 40.97 3.31 -8.77
CA GLU A 317 42.44 3.33 -8.75
C GLU A 317 43.04 3.39 -7.33
#